data_AF-A0A5C7QNZ4-F1
#
_entry.id   AF-A0A5C7QNZ4-F1
#
_cell.length_a   1.000
_cell.length_b   1.000
_cell.length_c   1.000
_cell.angle_alpha   90.00
_cell.angle_beta   90.00
_cell.angle_gamma   90.00
#
_symmetry.space_group_name_H-M   'P 1'
#
loop_
_entity.id
_entity.type
_entity.pdbx_description
1 polymer ?
#
loop_
_entity_poly.entity_id
_entity_poly.type
_entity_poly.pdbx_seq_one_letter_code
_entity_poly.pdbx_strand_id
1 'polypeptide(L)'
;MTKQVLLGLVAMTALFAQTAFAEPTCTQAPKDKWMTELDAQKKIVADMGYVIYKFKESEGACYEIYGMGAKEGGAAGEMEKVEIYFNPLDLSIVEKKKG
;
A
#
# COMPACT_ATOMS: atom_id res chain seq x y z
N MET A 1 35.92 -45.82 -24.42
CA MET A 1 34.60 -45.58 -25.05
C MET A 1 34.13 -44.22 -24.62
N THR A 2 34.35 -43.21 -25.45
CA THR A 2 34.02 -41.82 -25.14
C THR A 2 32.64 -41.54 -25.73
N LYS A 3 31.63 -41.35 -24.88
CA LYS A 3 30.35 -40.78 -25.29
C LYS A 3 30.17 -39.47 -24.54
N GLN A 4 30.56 -38.39 -25.21
CA GLN A 4 30.10 -37.06 -24.89
C GLN A 4 28.57 -37.06 -25.04
N VAL A 5 27.85 -36.82 -23.93
CA VAL A 5 26.45 -36.44 -23.99
C VAL A 5 26.41 -34.95 -23.68
N LEU A 6 26.40 -34.15 -24.75
CA LEU A 6 26.04 -32.74 -24.70
C LEU A 6 24.55 -32.67 -24.33
N LEU A 7 24.23 -32.61 -23.04
CA LEU A 7 22.90 -32.19 -22.58
C LEU A 7 22.84 -30.66 -22.70
N GLY A 8 22.18 -30.20 -23.76
CA GLY A 8 21.87 -28.80 -23.99
C GLY A 8 21.05 -28.23 -22.84
N LEU A 9 21.63 -27.27 -22.12
CA LEU A 9 20.96 -26.49 -21.09
C LEU A 9 20.07 -25.45 -21.79
N VAL A 10 18.81 -25.77 -22.03
CA VAL A 10 17.80 -24.77 -22.42
C VAL A 10 17.43 -23.99 -21.16
N ALA A 11 18.14 -22.89 -20.93
CA ALA A 11 17.77 -21.92 -19.90
C ALA A 11 16.55 -21.10 -20.39
N MET A 12 15.35 -21.52 -20.00
CA MET A 12 14.17 -20.66 -20.08
C MET A 12 14.23 -19.61 -18.97
N THR A 13 14.83 -18.47 -19.27
CA THR A 13 14.68 -17.27 -18.44
C THR A 13 13.28 -16.71 -18.67
N ALA A 14 12.33 -17.10 -17.83
CA ALA A 14 11.06 -16.39 -17.72
C ALA A 14 11.36 -14.96 -17.23
N LEU A 15 11.25 -13.97 -18.12
CA LEU A 15 11.22 -12.57 -17.71
C LEU A 15 9.91 -12.37 -16.94
N PHE A 16 9.98 -12.39 -15.62
CA PHE A 16 8.92 -11.87 -14.78
C PHE A 16 8.86 -10.36 -15.02
N ALA A 17 7.90 -9.91 -15.84
CA ALA A 17 7.55 -8.50 -15.93
C ALA A 17 7.05 -8.08 -14.54
N GLN A 18 7.88 -7.33 -13.81
CA GLN A 18 7.45 -6.67 -12.59
C GLN A 18 6.51 -5.55 -13.02
N THR A 19 5.21 -5.75 -12.85
CA THR A 19 4.23 -4.69 -13.02
C THR A 19 4.45 -3.71 -11.86
N ALA A 20 5.10 -2.58 -12.13
CA ALA A 20 5.11 -1.46 -11.21
C ALA A 20 3.67 -0.94 -11.11
N PHE A 21 2.97 -1.27 -10.02
CA PHE A 21 1.65 -0.73 -9.75
C PHE A 21 1.81 0.73 -9.35
N ALA A 22 1.27 1.64 -10.16
CA ALA A 22 1.21 3.05 -9.82
C ALA A 22 0.30 3.24 -8.58
N GLU A 23 0.68 4.18 -7.71
CA GLU A 23 -0.15 4.61 -6.58
C GLU A 23 -1.46 5.25 -7.09
N PRO A 24 -2.57 5.17 -6.33
CA PRO A 24 -3.84 5.75 -6.75
C PRO A 24 -3.81 7.28 -6.71
N THR A 25 -4.61 7.91 -7.58
CA THR A 25 -4.86 9.36 -7.53
C THR A 25 -6.03 9.67 -6.58
N CYS A 26 -5.80 10.46 -5.53
CA CYS A 26 -6.84 10.80 -4.55
C CYS A 26 -7.53 12.14 -4.83
N THR A 27 -6.79 13.21 -5.13
CA THR A 27 -7.38 14.53 -5.36
C THR A 27 -6.53 15.41 -6.27
N GLN A 28 -7.16 16.42 -6.87
CA GLN A 28 -6.52 17.51 -7.60
C GLN A 28 -6.61 18.84 -6.84
N ALA A 29 -7.24 18.84 -5.65
CA ALA A 29 -7.40 20.04 -4.85
C ALA A 29 -6.04 20.55 -4.35
N PRO A 30 -5.84 21.88 -4.27
CA PRO A 30 -4.61 22.45 -3.77
C PRO A 30 -4.39 22.10 -2.30
N LYS A 31 -3.12 22.03 -1.90
CA LYS A 31 -2.69 21.51 -0.59
C LYS A 31 -3.20 22.33 0.60
N ASP A 32 -3.55 23.59 0.41
CA ASP A 32 -4.18 24.44 1.43
C ASP A 32 -5.61 23.99 1.81
N LYS A 33 -6.25 23.16 0.98
CA LYS A 33 -7.55 22.54 1.28
C LYS A 33 -7.45 21.22 2.02
N TRP A 34 -6.25 20.68 2.14
CA TRP A 34 -6.03 19.40 2.77
C TRP A 34 -6.14 19.55 4.29
N MET A 35 -6.62 18.49 4.93
CA MET A 35 -6.51 18.37 6.36
C MET A 35 -5.03 18.42 6.76
N THR A 36 -4.70 18.97 7.93
CA THR A 36 -3.30 18.90 8.39
C THR A 36 -2.88 17.45 8.62
N GLU A 37 -1.61 17.12 8.38
CA GLU A 37 -1.11 15.76 8.62
C GLU A 37 -1.37 15.29 10.06
N LEU A 38 -1.23 16.20 11.03
CA LEU A 38 -1.48 15.89 12.44
C LEU A 38 -2.94 15.53 12.70
N ASP A 39 -3.89 16.29 12.14
CA ASP A 39 -5.32 16.02 12.32
C ASP A 39 -5.72 14.74 11.59
N ALA A 40 -5.13 14.49 10.41
CA ALA A 40 -5.32 13.25 9.66
C ALA A 40 -4.85 12.03 10.47
N GLN A 41 -3.61 12.07 10.98
CA GLN A 41 -3.05 11.00 11.80
C GLN A 41 -3.90 10.74 13.05
N LYS A 42 -4.33 11.80 13.76
CA LYS A 42 -5.20 11.67 14.93
C LYS A 42 -6.51 10.97 14.59
N LYS A 43 -7.20 11.37 13.52
CA LYS A 43 -8.47 10.76 13.10
C LYS A 43 -8.29 9.31 12.66
N ILE A 44 -7.26 9.03 11.87
CA ILE A 44 -6.94 7.66 11.42
C ILE A 44 -6.70 6.72 12.61
N VAL A 45 -6.03 7.20 13.66
CA VAL A 45 -5.77 6.39 14.86
C VAL A 45 -6.99 6.31 15.76
N ALA A 46 -7.58 7.44 16.15
CA ALA A 46 -8.60 7.52 17.17
C ALA A 46 -9.99 7.09 16.66
N ASP A 47 -10.36 7.50 15.45
CA ASP A 47 -11.71 7.31 14.93
C ASP A 47 -11.79 6.02 14.08
N MET A 48 -10.70 5.68 13.37
CA MET A 48 -10.67 4.53 12.45
C MET A 48 -9.91 3.31 12.98
N GLY A 49 -9.18 3.44 14.09
CA GLY A 49 -8.53 2.32 14.78
C GLY A 49 -7.29 1.75 14.08
N TYR A 50 -6.68 2.50 13.16
CA TYR A 50 -5.42 2.10 12.54
C TYR A 50 -4.22 2.44 13.41
N VAL A 51 -3.19 1.60 13.36
CA VAL A 51 -1.88 1.92 13.94
C VAL A 51 -0.97 2.40 12.82
N ILE A 52 -0.48 3.63 12.91
CA ILE A 52 0.39 4.22 11.88
C ILE A 52 1.85 3.97 12.24
N TYR A 53 2.59 3.28 11.37
CA TYR A 53 4.04 3.14 11.45
C TYR A 53 4.78 4.13 10.54
N LYS A 54 4.17 4.46 9.41
CA LYS A 54 4.67 5.46 8.47
C LYS A 54 3.49 6.21 7.89
N PHE A 55 3.65 7.52 7.76
CA PHE A 55 2.72 8.42 7.11
C PHE A 55 3.48 9.14 5.99
N LYS A 56 2.92 9.21 4.79
CA LYS A 56 3.49 9.91 3.65
C LYS A 56 2.42 10.65 2.87
N GLU A 57 2.85 11.64 2.10
CA GLU A 57 2.11 12.10 0.94
C GLU A 57 2.56 11.29 -0.29
N SER A 58 1.60 10.74 -1.03
CA SER A 58 1.86 9.94 -2.23
C SER A 58 1.98 10.82 -3.47
N GLU A 59 2.54 10.30 -4.56
CA GLU A 59 2.62 11.04 -5.83
C GLU A 59 1.22 11.33 -6.40
N GLY A 60 0.26 10.44 -6.11
CA GLY A 60 -1.16 10.59 -6.45
C GLY A 60 -1.95 11.52 -5.54
N ALA A 61 -1.28 12.36 -4.74
CA ALA A 61 -1.91 13.34 -3.85
C ALA A 61 -2.81 12.72 -2.76
N CYS A 62 -2.36 11.61 -2.17
CA CYS A 62 -3.01 10.94 -1.05
C CYS A 62 -2.24 11.13 0.26
N TYR A 63 -2.92 10.94 1.39
CA TYR A 63 -2.25 10.51 2.61
C TYR A 63 -2.12 9.00 2.64
N GLU A 64 -0.89 8.52 2.50
CA GLU A 64 -0.53 7.11 2.53
C GLU A 64 -0.07 6.72 3.93
N ILE A 65 -0.62 5.64 4.48
CA ILE A 65 -0.09 5.02 5.70
C ILE A 65 0.43 3.62 5.45
N TYR A 66 1.44 3.24 6.22
CA TYR A 66 1.80 1.85 6.47
C TYR A 66 1.57 1.57 7.94
N GLY A 67 0.95 0.44 8.24
CA GLY A 67 0.46 0.22 9.58
C GLY A 67 -0.17 -1.13 9.84
N MET A 68 -0.98 -1.17 10.88
CA MET A 68 -1.88 -2.28 11.19
C MET A 68 -3.32 -1.79 11.17
N GLY A 69 -4.23 -2.60 10.63
CA GLY A 69 -5.67 -2.38 10.68
C GLY A 69 -6.41 -3.65 11.08
N ALA A 70 -7.67 -3.52 11.47
CA ALA A 70 -8.51 -4.68 11.76
C ALA A 70 -8.55 -5.61 10.53
N LYS A 71 -8.31 -6.89 10.77
CA LYS A 71 -8.32 -7.91 9.73
C LYS A 71 -9.76 -8.20 9.30
N GLU A 72 -10.07 -7.95 8.04
CA GLU A 72 -11.40 -8.22 7.51
C GLU A 72 -11.71 -9.72 7.52
N GLY A 73 -12.83 -10.09 8.17
CA GLY A 73 -13.20 -11.50 8.37
C GLY A 73 -12.35 -12.25 9.41
N GLY A 74 -11.46 -11.56 10.13
CA GLY A 74 -10.72 -12.11 11.27
C GLY A 74 -11.53 -12.08 12.58
N ALA A 75 -11.01 -12.74 13.61
CA ALA A 75 -11.59 -12.63 14.94
C ALA A 75 -11.44 -11.19 15.49
N ALA A 76 -12.31 -10.81 16.43
CA ALA A 76 -12.23 -9.50 17.07
C ALA A 76 -10.84 -9.31 17.73
N GLY A 77 -10.16 -8.21 17.37
CA GLY A 77 -8.81 -7.91 17.83
C GLY A 77 -7.69 -8.48 16.95
N GLU A 78 -7.99 -9.26 15.91
CA GLU A 78 -7.00 -9.60 14.90
C GLU A 78 -6.67 -8.37 14.03
N MET A 79 -5.38 -8.10 13.89
CA MET A 79 -4.86 -7.02 13.07
C MET A 79 -4.01 -7.58 11.94
N GLU A 80 -4.05 -6.95 10.77
CA GLU A 80 -3.20 -7.25 9.62
C GLU A 80 -2.42 -6.03 9.16
N LYS A 81 -1.29 -6.25 8.49
CA LYS A 81 -0.52 -5.17 7.88
C LYS A 81 -1.33 -4.55 6.77
N VAL A 82 -1.30 -3.23 6.69
CA VAL A 82 -2.03 -2.47 5.68
C VAL A 82 -1.17 -1.36 5.10
N GLU A 83 -1.37 -1.12 3.82
CA GLU A 83 -1.00 0.10 3.12
C GLU A 83 -2.31 0.75 2.66
N ILE A 84 -2.59 1.97 3.12
CA ILE A 84 -3.87 2.64 2.86
C ILE A 84 -3.63 4.04 2.33
N TYR A 85 -4.33 4.37 1.25
CA TYR A 85 -4.35 5.68 0.62
C TYR A 85 -5.66 6.38 0.96
N PHE A 86 -5.55 7.48 1.70
CA PHE A 86 -6.67 8.32 2.10
C PHE A 86 -6.73 9.57 1.25
N ASN A 87 -7.94 10.00 0.89
CA ASN A 87 -8.15 11.32 0.34
C ASN A 87 -7.86 12.38 1.42
N PRO A 88 -6.95 13.34 1.19
CA PRO A 88 -6.55 14.29 2.22
C PRO A 88 -7.62 15.34 2.56
N LEU A 89 -8.71 15.41 1.80
CA LEU A 89 -9.82 16.33 2.06
C LEU A 89 -10.77 15.82 3.15
N ASP A 90 -11.07 14.51 3.14
CA ASP A 90 -12.11 13.91 3.98
C ASP A 90 -11.70 12.60 4.66
N LEU A 91 -10.48 12.11 4.40
CA LEU A 91 -9.94 10.82 4.83
C LEU A 91 -10.77 9.60 4.36
N SER A 92 -11.49 9.71 3.25
CA SER A 92 -12.07 8.54 2.59
C SER A 92 -10.97 7.61 2.10
N ILE A 93 -11.16 6.30 2.29
CA ILE A 93 -10.22 5.29 1.79
C ILE A 93 -10.40 5.19 0.27
N VAL A 94 -9.37 5.56 -0.47
CA VAL A 94 -9.32 5.41 -1.93
C VAL A 94 -8.84 4.01 -2.30
N GLU A 95 -7.83 3.50 -1.58
CA GLU A 95 -7.34 2.14 -1.75
C GLU A 95 -6.78 1.59 -0.44
N LYS A 96 -7.01 0.30 -0.20
CA LYS A 96 -6.43 -0.46 0.91
C LYS A 96 -5.79 -1.73 0.34
N LYS A 97 -4.49 -1.89 0.55
CA LYS A 97 -3.73 -3.10 0.23
C LYS A 97 -3.42 -3.85 1.50
N LYS A 98 -3.52 -5.18 1.43
CA LYS A 98 -3.07 -6.10 2.49
C LYS A 98 -1.57 -6.31 2.34
N GLY A 99 -0.83 -6.13 3.44
CA GLY A 99 0.62 -6.32 3.50
C GLY A 99 1.05 -7.68 4.03
#